data_AF-B3EWD8-F1
#
_entry.id   AF-B3EWD8-F1
#
_cell.length_a   1.000
_cell.length_b   1.000
_cell.length_c   1.000
_cell.angle_alpha   90.00
_cell.angle_beta   90.00
_cell.angle_gamma   90.00
#
_symmetry.space_group_name_H-M   'P 1'
#
loop_
_entity.id
_entity.type
_entity.pdbx_description
1 polymer ?
#
loop_
_entity_poly.entity_id
_entity_poly.type
_entity_poly.pdbx_seq_one_letter_code
_entity_poly.pdbx_strand_id
1 'polypeptide(L)'
;VHLSGEEKTALATLWGKNVADEVGGEALGRLLVVYPWTQRFFDSFGDLSSASALMSNAKVKAHGKKVLDSFSEGLKHLDDLKGTFSSLSELHCDKLHVDPENFRLLGNMLVLVMAHHLGKDFTPAAQAAYQKVVAGVANALAHKYH
;
A
#
# COMPACT_ATOMS: atom_id res chain seq x y z
N VAL A 1 6.67 -13.40 -5.18
CA VAL A 1 7.76 -12.70 -4.44
C VAL A 1 8.68 -13.74 -3.84
N HIS A 2 10.00 -13.58 -3.90
CA HIS A 2 10.90 -14.54 -3.23
C HIS A 2 11.21 -14.08 -1.80
N LEU A 3 10.78 -14.88 -0.83
CA LEU A 3 10.99 -14.65 0.61
C LEU A 3 11.54 -15.92 1.26
N SER A 4 12.49 -15.76 2.18
CA SER A 4 12.93 -16.87 3.03
C SER A 4 11.83 -17.27 4.03
N GLY A 5 11.98 -18.45 4.66
CA GLY A 5 11.06 -18.88 5.72
C GLY A 5 11.04 -17.93 6.93
N GLU A 6 12.19 -17.36 7.27
CA GLU A 6 12.33 -16.34 8.32
C GLU A 6 11.60 -15.05 7.94
N GLU A 7 11.74 -14.60 6.70
CA GLU A 7 11.04 -13.41 6.19
C GLU A 7 9.52 -13.61 6.22
N LYS A 8 9.01 -14.76 5.75
CA LYS A 8 7.58 -15.09 5.82
C LYS A 8 7.07 -15.08 7.27
N THR A 9 7.85 -15.61 8.21
CA THR A 9 7.49 -15.65 9.63
C THR A 9 7.47 -14.25 10.26
N ALA A 10 8.47 -13.42 9.97
CA ALA A 10 8.56 -12.05 10.46
C ALA A 10 7.41 -11.18 9.92
N LEU A 11 7.09 -11.31 8.62
CA LEU A 11 5.94 -10.65 7.99
C LEU A 11 4.64 -11.00 8.72
N ALA A 12 4.32 -12.29 8.84
CA ALA A 12 3.09 -12.76 9.46
C ALA A 12 2.97 -12.33 10.93
N THR A 13 4.07 -12.42 11.68
CA THR A 13 4.11 -12.02 13.10
C THR A 13 3.83 -10.54 13.27
N LEU A 14 4.47 -9.68 12.47
CA LEU A 14 4.29 -8.22 12.57
C LEU A 14 2.93 -7.78 12.03
N TRP A 15 2.44 -8.41 10.95
CA TRP A 15 1.11 -8.10 10.42
C TRP A 15 0.02 -8.43 11.45
N GLY A 16 0.19 -9.52 12.20
CA GLY A 16 -0.72 -9.95 13.26
C GLY A 16 -0.70 -9.09 14.53
N LYS A 17 0.26 -8.18 14.71
CA LYS A 17 0.30 -7.26 15.87
C LYS A 17 -0.74 -6.12 15.81
N ASN A 18 -1.83 -6.31 15.07
CA ASN A 18 -2.83 -5.30 14.72
C ASN A 18 -2.20 -4.09 14.05
N VAL A 19 -1.76 -4.23 12.80
CA VAL A 19 -1.60 -3.07 11.91
C VAL A 19 -2.95 -2.36 11.91
N ALA A 20 -3.04 -1.21 12.59
CA ALA A 20 -4.30 -0.53 12.83
C ALA A 20 -5.01 -0.24 11.50
N ASP A 21 -6.35 -0.27 11.51
CA ASP A 21 -7.18 0.09 10.34
C ASP A 21 -6.80 1.47 9.76
N GLU A 22 -6.23 2.33 10.61
CA GLU A 22 -5.75 3.67 10.28
C GLU A 22 -4.48 3.68 9.42
N VAL A 23 -3.65 2.63 9.43
CA VAL A 23 -2.37 2.56 8.71
C VAL A 23 -2.57 2.73 7.21
N GLY A 24 -3.62 2.13 6.65
CA GLY A 24 -3.94 2.28 5.22
C GLY A 24 -4.33 3.72 4.88
N GLY A 25 -5.17 4.34 5.71
CA GLY A 25 -5.59 5.73 5.56
C GLY A 25 -4.42 6.70 5.71
N GLU A 26 -3.54 6.46 6.68
CA GLU A 26 -2.35 7.25 6.91
C GLU A 26 -1.34 7.12 5.77
N ALA A 27 -1.10 5.90 5.26
CA ALA A 27 -0.20 5.68 4.14
C ALA A 27 -0.68 6.41 2.87
N LEU A 28 -1.98 6.34 2.56
CA LEU A 28 -2.55 7.08 1.44
C LEU A 28 -2.51 8.59 1.68
N GLY A 29 -2.89 9.07 2.87
CA GLY A 29 -2.82 10.49 3.21
C GLY A 29 -1.40 11.04 3.05
N ARG A 30 -0.38 10.32 3.53
CA ARG A 30 1.04 10.68 3.37
C ARG A 30 1.49 10.65 1.91
N LEU A 31 1.04 9.70 1.09
CA LEU A 31 1.29 9.69 -0.35
C LEU A 31 0.80 11.01 -0.99
N LEU A 32 -0.44 11.40 -0.70
CA LEU A 32 -1.07 12.59 -1.27
C LEU A 32 -0.40 13.89 -0.80
N VAL A 33 0.20 13.92 0.39
CA VAL A 33 0.97 15.06 0.91
C VAL A 33 2.36 15.13 0.27
N VAL A 34 3.10 14.01 0.26
CA VAL A 34 4.50 13.98 -0.19
C VAL A 34 4.60 14.06 -1.71
N TYR A 35 3.61 13.54 -2.44
CA TYR A 35 3.56 13.50 -3.90
C TYR A 35 2.25 14.13 -4.42
N PRO A 36 2.09 15.47 -4.37
CA PRO A 36 0.81 16.13 -4.63
C PRO A 36 0.20 15.84 -6.01
N TRP A 37 0.99 15.48 -7.03
CA TRP A 37 0.47 15.11 -8.34
C TRP A 37 -0.44 13.88 -8.31
N THR A 38 -0.34 13.04 -7.28
CA THR A 38 -1.20 11.87 -7.09
C THR A 38 -2.64 12.25 -6.72
N GLN A 39 -2.87 13.48 -6.24
CA GLN A 39 -4.20 13.96 -5.84
C GLN A 39 -5.19 13.99 -7.00
N ARG A 40 -4.73 14.15 -8.25
CA ARG A 40 -5.58 14.16 -9.46
C ARG A 40 -6.43 12.90 -9.64
N PHE A 41 -6.02 11.77 -9.05
CA PHE A 41 -6.77 10.51 -9.11
C PHE A 41 -7.91 10.46 -8.07
N PHE A 42 -7.97 11.46 -7.18
CA PHE A 42 -8.85 11.50 -6.02
C PHE A 42 -9.67 12.80 -5.94
N ASP A 43 -9.80 13.57 -7.01
CA ASP A 43 -10.55 14.85 -7.04
C ASP A 43 -11.98 14.72 -6.48
N SER A 44 -12.63 13.55 -6.69
CA SER A 44 -13.96 13.24 -6.16
C SER A 44 -14.01 13.09 -4.63
N PHE A 45 -12.87 13.15 -3.94
CA PHE A 45 -12.78 13.00 -2.49
C PHE A 45 -13.09 14.31 -1.73
N GLY A 46 -13.27 15.42 -2.45
CA GLY A 46 -13.59 16.71 -1.86
C GLY A 46 -12.34 17.50 -1.51
N ASP A 47 -12.28 18.08 -0.32
CA ASP A 47 -11.15 18.92 0.08
C ASP A 47 -9.87 18.08 0.31
N LEU A 48 -8.84 18.39 -0.46
CA LEU A 48 -7.49 17.83 -0.42
C LEU A 48 -6.42 18.95 -0.32
N SER A 49 -6.83 20.19 -0.02
CA SER A 49 -6.01 21.41 -0.16
C SER A 49 -4.84 21.53 0.81
N SER A 50 -4.83 20.75 1.90
CA SER A 50 -3.82 20.81 2.94
C SER A 50 -3.57 19.43 3.56
N ALA A 51 -2.44 19.28 4.24
CA ALA A 51 -2.11 18.03 4.93
C ALA A 51 -3.16 17.67 6.00
N SER A 52 -3.70 18.64 6.74
CA SER A 52 -4.76 18.38 7.73
C SER A 52 -6.07 17.95 7.05
N ALA A 53 -6.46 18.59 5.94
CA ALA A 53 -7.62 18.18 5.15
C ALA A 53 -7.45 16.74 4.65
N LEU A 54 -6.31 16.42 4.03
CA LEU A 54 -5.98 15.08 3.53
C LEU A 54 -6.03 14.00 4.63
N MET A 55 -5.37 14.25 5.76
CA MET A 55 -5.27 13.28 6.86
C MET A 55 -6.59 13.08 7.62
N SER A 56 -7.50 14.05 7.58
CA SER A 56 -8.83 13.96 8.21
C SER A 56 -9.94 13.55 7.25
N ASN A 57 -9.69 13.53 5.93
CA ASN A 57 -10.68 13.23 4.90
C ASN A 57 -11.21 11.78 5.02
N ALA A 58 -12.53 11.64 5.23
CA ALA A 58 -13.17 10.34 5.41
C ALA A 58 -13.05 9.41 4.20
N LYS A 59 -13.04 9.95 2.97
CA LYS A 59 -12.88 9.17 1.74
C LYS A 59 -11.44 8.69 1.56
N VAL A 60 -10.45 9.50 1.93
CA VAL A 60 -9.04 9.08 1.98
C VAL A 60 -8.87 7.91 2.96
N LYS A 61 -9.40 8.03 4.18
CA LYS A 61 -9.34 6.96 5.18
C LYS A 61 -10.02 5.68 4.69
N ALA A 62 -11.23 5.79 4.13
CA ALA A 62 -11.97 4.65 3.61
C ALA A 62 -11.26 3.96 2.44
N HIS A 63 -10.66 4.72 1.51
CA HIS A 63 -9.89 4.14 0.41
C HIS A 63 -8.59 3.51 0.90
N GLY A 64 -7.87 4.17 1.81
CA GLY A 64 -6.68 3.62 2.44
C GLY A 64 -6.96 2.29 3.15
N LYS A 65 -8.11 2.14 3.82
CA LYS A 65 -8.54 0.85 4.36
C LYS A 65 -8.69 -0.21 3.26
N LYS A 66 -9.33 0.11 2.12
CA LYS A 66 -9.46 -0.83 0.99
C LYS A 66 -8.09 -1.25 0.44
N VAL A 67 -7.12 -0.34 0.40
CA VAL A 67 -5.73 -0.66 0.02
C VAL A 67 -5.13 -1.65 1.00
N LEU A 68 -5.27 -1.42 2.31
CA LEU A 68 -4.74 -2.31 3.35
C LEU A 68 -5.40 -3.69 3.36
N ASP A 69 -6.72 -3.75 3.16
CA ASP A 69 -7.48 -4.99 3.01
C ASP A 69 -6.99 -5.78 1.79
N SER A 70 -6.78 -5.10 0.65
CA SER A 70 -6.25 -5.72 -0.58
C SER A 70 -4.80 -6.18 -0.39
N PHE A 71 -3.97 -5.41 0.31
CA PHE A 71 -2.60 -5.82 0.64
C PHE A 71 -2.59 -7.05 1.54
N SER A 72 -3.48 -7.12 2.53
CA SER A 72 -3.67 -8.31 3.39
C SER A 72 -4.05 -9.53 2.58
N GLU A 73 -4.88 -9.37 1.55
CA GLU A 73 -5.20 -10.46 0.63
C GLU A 73 -3.97 -10.89 -0.18
N GLY A 74 -3.18 -9.94 -0.69
CA GLY A 74 -1.90 -10.23 -1.35
C GLY A 74 -0.92 -11.01 -0.47
N LEU A 75 -0.88 -10.73 0.84
CA LEU A 75 -0.04 -11.48 1.78
C LEU A 75 -0.42 -12.96 1.89
N LYS A 76 -1.68 -13.32 1.65
CA LYS A 76 -2.13 -14.73 1.63
C LYS A 76 -1.76 -15.45 0.33
N HIS A 77 -1.42 -14.69 -0.72
CA HIS A 77 -1.17 -15.20 -2.08
C HIS A 77 0.19 -14.72 -2.65
N LEU A 78 1.24 -14.66 -1.80
CA LEU A 78 2.57 -14.14 -2.18
C LEU A 78 3.24 -14.86 -3.36
N ASP A 79 2.87 -16.11 -3.59
CA ASP A 79 3.38 -16.93 -4.69
C ASP A 79 2.64 -16.66 -6.03
N ASP A 80 1.46 -16.02 -6.00
CA ASP A 80 0.64 -15.68 -7.18
C ASP A 80 0.02 -14.26 -7.12
N LEU A 81 0.81 -13.25 -6.74
CA LEU A 81 0.31 -11.87 -6.68
C LEU A 81 -0.27 -11.37 -8.02
N LYS A 82 0.28 -11.82 -9.15
CA LYS A 82 -0.18 -11.41 -10.49
C LYS A 82 -1.57 -11.96 -10.80
N GLY A 83 -1.84 -13.23 -10.48
CA GLY A 83 -3.17 -13.81 -10.59
C GLY A 83 -4.15 -13.13 -9.63
N THR A 84 -3.75 -12.99 -8.36
CA THR A 84 -4.57 -12.36 -7.31
C THR A 84 -4.99 -10.92 -7.65
N PHE A 85 -4.09 -10.11 -8.22
CA PHE A 85 -4.38 -8.71 -8.54
C PHE A 85 -4.71 -8.45 -10.02
N SER A 86 -4.93 -9.46 -10.85
CA SER A 86 -5.17 -9.26 -12.29
C SER A 86 -6.33 -8.30 -12.57
N SER A 87 -7.50 -8.52 -11.97
CA SER A 87 -8.67 -7.65 -12.15
C SER A 87 -8.46 -6.25 -11.59
N LEU A 88 -7.68 -6.13 -10.51
CA LEU A 88 -7.36 -4.83 -9.91
C LEU A 88 -6.37 -4.06 -10.78
N SER A 89 -5.42 -4.75 -11.43
CA SER A 89 -4.49 -4.19 -12.40
C SER A 89 -5.23 -3.63 -13.61
N GLU A 90 -6.14 -4.42 -14.21
CA GLU A 90 -7.00 -4.00 -15.33
C GLU A 90 -7.87 -2.79 -14.95
N LEU A 91 -8.49 -2.81 -13.76
CA LEU A 91 -9.29 -1.67 -13.27
C LEU A 91 -8.45 -0.38 -13.21
N HIS A 92 -7.27 -0.45 -12.61
CA HIS A 92 -6.43 0.74 -12.45
C HIS A 92 -5.84 1.23 -13.78
N CYS A 93 -5.53 0.31 -14.70
CA CYS A 93 -5.05 0.63 -16.04
C CYS A 93 -6.17 1.23 -16.90
N ASP A 94 -7.19 0.43 -17.21
CA ASP A 94 -8.12 0.68 -18.30
C ASP A 94 -9.21 1.70 -17.95
N LYS A 95 -9.54 1.83 -16.66
CA LYS A 95 -10.62 2.73 -16.20
C LYS A 95 -10.10 3.93 -15.43
N LEU A 96 -9.12 3.70 -14.54
CA LEU A 96 -8.63 4.76 -13.64
C LEU A 96 -7.37 5.46 -14.18
N HIS A 97 -6.69 4.88 -15.17
CA HIS A 97 -5.47 5.40 -15.79
C HIS A 97 -4.40 5.81 -14.75
N VAL A 98 -4.26 5.03 -13.68
CA VAL A 98 -3.29 5.31 -12.61
C VAL A 98 -1.88 5.01 -13.11
N ASP A 99 -0.95 5.96 -13.00
CA ASP A 99 0.44 5.70 -13.34
C ASP A 99 1.02 4.58 -12.43
N PRO A 100 1.55 3.47 -12.99
CA PRO A 100 2.13 2.37 -12.24
C PRO A 100 3.15 2.76 -11.17
N GLU A 101 3.91 3.84 -11.40
CA GLU A 101 4.91 4.31 -10.44
C GLU A 101 4.27 4.68 -9.08
N ASN A 102 3.02 5.14 -9.09
CA ASN A 102 2.32 5.51 -7.86
C ASN A 102 2.07 4.32 -6.93
N PHE A 103 1.98 3.08 -7.45
CA PHE A 103 1.88 1.89 -6.61
C PHE A 103 3.15 1.65 -5.80
N ARG A 104 4.32 1.88 -6.42
CA ARG A 104 5.62 1.79 -5.74
C ARG A 104 5.76 2.86 -4.66
N LEU A 105 5.34 4.09 -4.96
CA LEU A 105 5.33 5.19 -3.99
C LEU A 105 4.43 4.90 -2.80
N LEU A 106 3.22 4.36 -3.04
CA LEU A 106 2.30 3.99 -1.97
C LEU A 106 2.83 2.83 -1.12
N GLY A 107 3.43 1.83 -1.77
CA GLY A 107 4.14 0.75 -1.08
C GLY A 107 5.22 1.25 -0.13
N ASN A 108 6.04 2.21 -0.58
CA ASN A 108 7.05 2.84 0.28
C ASN A 108 6.43 3.59 1.45
N MET A 109 5.34 4.35 1.22
CA MET A 109 4.62 5.04 2.30
C MET A 109 4.05 4.07 3.33
N LEU A 110 3.51 2.93 2.89
CA LEU A 110 3.03 1.88 3.78
C LEU A 110 4.16 1.35 4.69
N VAL A 111 5.33 1.04 4.13
CA VAL A 111 6.49 0.58 4.92
C VAL A 111 6.93 1.64 5.93
N LEU A 112 6.95 2.93 5.56
CA LEU A 112 7.29 4.02 6.47
C LEU A 112 6.29 4.17 7.62
N VAL A 113 4.99 4.08 7.34
CA VAL A 113 3.93 4.15 8.35
C VAL A 113 4.02 2.94 9.29
N MET A 114 4.24 1.74 8.75
CA MET A 114 4.45 0.55 9.57
C MET A 114 5.67 0.69 10.49
N ALA A 115 6.79 1.21 9.98
CA ALA A 115 7.97 1.48 10.79
C ALA A 115 7.68 2.47 11.93
N HIS A 116 6.86 3.49 11.66
CA HIS A 116 6.44 4.46 12.68
C HIS A 116 5.61 3.82 13.80
N HIS A 117 4.60 3.02 13.44
CA HIS A 117 3.68 2.40 14.42
C HIS A 117 4.30 1.22 15.19
N LEU A 118 5.11 0.40 14.53
CA LEU A 118 5.74 -0.77 15.15
C LEU A 118 7.04 -0.41 15.90
N GLY A 119 7.65 0.74 15.59
CA GLY A 119 8.85 1.24 16.24
C GLY A 119 9.97 0.19 16.26
N LYS A 120 10.51 -0.10 17.45
CA LYS A 120 11.61 -1.05 17.64
C LYS A 120 11.30 -2.49 17.19
N ASP A 121 10.02 -2.85 17.08
CA ASP A 121 9.63 -4.18 16.62
C ASP A 121 9.80 -4.32 15.09
N PHE A 122 9.87 -3.21 14.35
CA PHE A 122 10.14 -3.19 12.91
C PHE A 122 11.64 -3.19 12.63
N THR A 123 12.25 -4.35 12.84
CA THR A 123 13.69 -4.52 12.63
C THR A 123 14.10 -4.27 11.17
N PRO A 124 15.38 -3.94 10.88
CA PRO A 124 15.85 -3.79 9.51
C PRO A 124 15.57 -5.00 8.61
N ALA A 125 15.64 -6.22 9.17
CA ALA A 125 15.30 -7.45 8.45
C ALA A 125 13.81 -7.54 8.11
N ALA A 126 12.92 -7.20 9.06
CA ALA A 126 11.49 -7.12 8.80
C ALA A 126 11.17 -6.05 7.75
N GLN A 127 11.77 -4.86 7.87
CA GLN A 127 11.62 -3.80 6.87
C GLN A 127 12.03 -4.26 5.48
N ALA A 128 13.17 -4.95 5.34
CA ALA A 128 13.62 -5.51 4.06
C ALA A 128 12.63 -6.53 3.48
N ALA A 129 12.04 -7.39 4.33
CA ALA A 129 11.00 -8.33 3.91
C ALA A 129 9.75 -7.60 3.40
N TYR A 130 9.27 -6.59 4.12
CA TYR A 130 8.14 -5.77 3.68
C TYR A 130 8.44 -5.00 2.39
N GLN A 131 9.67 -4.51 2.21
CA GLN A 131 10.10 -3.86 0.97
C GLN A 131 10.01 -4.81 -0.24
N LYS A 132 10.41 -6.07 -0.09
CA LYS A 132 10.23 -7.10 -1.14
C LYS A 132 8.76 -7.32 -1.47
N VAL A 133 7.90 -7.37 -0.45
CA VAL A 133 6.45 -7.56 -0.65
C VAL A 133 5.84 -6.38 -1.38
N VAL A 134 6.04 -5.14 -0.92
CA VAL A 134 5.43 -3.96 -1.55
C VAL A 134 5.92 -3.77 -2.99
N ALA A 135 7.19 -4.08 -3.28
CA ALA A 135 7.71 -4.11 -4.64
C ALA A 135 7.03 -5.18 -5.50
N GLY A 136 6.80 -6.37 -4.93
CA GLY A 136 6.04 -7.45 -5.56
C GLY A 136 4.59 -7.08 -5.87
N VAL A 137 3.91 -6.43 -4.91
CA VAL A 137 2.53 -5.95 -5.06
C VAL A 137 2.47 -4.85 -6.13
N ALA A 138 3.38 -3.87 -6.11
CA ALA A 138 3.44 -2.84 -7.14
C ALA A 138 3.65 -3.44 -8.54
N ASN A 139 4.56 -4.41 -8.69
CA ASN A 139 4.79 -5.11 -9.95
C ASN A 139 3.56 -5.91 -10.41
N ALA A 140 2.81 -6.51 -9.48
CA ALA A 140 1.58 -7.23 -9.81
C ALA A 140 0.46 -6.29 -10.25
N LEU A 141 0.30 -5.14 -9.57
CA LEU A 141 -0.66 -4.10 -9.95
C LEU A 141 -0.32 -3.44 -11.28
N ALA A 142 0.95 -3.36 -11.64
CA ALA A 142 1.41 -2.85 -12.94
C ALA A 142 1.34 -3.89 -14.07
N HIS A 143 0.98 -5.14 -13.80
CA HIS A 143 1.19 -6.24 -14.75
C HIS A 143 0.36 -6.13 -16.05
N LYS A 144 -0.83 -5.53 -15.98
CA LYS A 144 -1.76 -5.42 -17.13
C LYS A 144 -1.66 -4.09 -17.89
N TYR A 145 -0.58 -3.34 -17.68
CA TYR A 145 -0.32 -2.07 -18.36
C TYR A 145 0.46 -2.30 -19.67
N HIS A 146 -0.22 -2.84 -20.68
CA HIS A 146 0.34 -3.11 -22.01
C HIS A 146 -0.62 -2.74 -23.14
#